data_AF-A0A4R8XNC0-F1
#
_entry.id   AF-A0A4R8XNC0-F1
#
_cell.length_a   1.000
_cell.length_b   1.000
_cell.length_c   1.000
_cell.angle_alpha   90.00
_cell.angle_beta   90.00
_cell.angle_gamma   90.00
#
_symmetry.space_group_name_H-M   'P 1'
#
loop_
_entity.id
_entity.type
_entity.pdbx_description
1 polymer ?
#
loop_
_entity_poly.entity_id
_entity_poly.type
_entity_poly.pdbx_seq_one_letter_code
_entity_poly.pdbx_strand_id
1 'polypeptide(L)'
;MVEKVIVAIDGGAASKTALEWALDRVVTLERLQGTPVSLELTTVVDLGWYPAEGSDYSSQPAYERALAEAIRRVEQVAPTCRKTGYIRHGVPLDELARASATADLLVVGTRKTGVLAGTVFGTLPLRLAAHSRCPVIVVPVTWQARGGSIVVGMEDDVTALVAVDFAAREAERFHSPLEIVHSWTIPATVAVEFGAVLPYEEMRDAHAHILSGATRRVRDTHPSLHITEVLEQGTAASVLVDASRAASLVVVGTHGRGAVGSLFLGSVSHDVLMNLPCPVAVVPRPAGERAESQPHSAEGTEKR
;
A
#
# COMPACT_ATOMS: atom_id res chain seq x y z
N MET A 1 -4.63 4.63 -21.75
CA MET A 1 -4.95 5.50 -20.61
C MET A 1 -3.63 5.88 -19.95
N VAL A 2 -3.44 7.15 -19.58
CA VAL A 2 -2.21 7.61 -18.90
C VAL A 2 -2.37 7.31 -17.41
N GLU A 3 -1.40 6.65 -16.79
CA GLU A 3 -1.40 6.46 -15.34
C GLU A 3 -0.89 7.73 -14.65
N LYS A 4 -1.62 8.23 -13.65
CA LYS A 4 -1.23 9.41 -12.87
C LYS A 4 -0.69 8.99 -11.50
N VAL A 5 0.60 9.26 -11.29
CA VAL A 5 1.30 8.93 -10.05
C VAL A 5 1.69 10.22 -9.33
N ILE A 6 1.28 10.35 -8.08
CA ILE A 6 1.76 11.42 -7.19
C ILE A 6 2.95 10.89 -6.39
N VAL A 7 4.03 11.65 -6.31
CA VAL A 7 5.16 11.36 -5.42
C VAL A 7 5.28 12.49 -4.38
N ALA A 8 5.25 12.13 -3.10
CA ALA A 8 5.44 13.09 -2.02
C ALA A 8 6.94 13.41 -1.84
N ILE A 9 7.30 14.69 -1.97
CA ILE A 9 8.68 15.19 -1.93
C ILE A 9 8.88 16.08 -0.71
N ASP A 10 9.81 15.70 0.17
CA ASP A 10 10.24 16.48 1.34
C ASP A 10 11.75 16.81 1.32
N GLY A 11 12.49 16.34 0.31
CA GLY A 11 13.94 16.50 0.16
C GLY A 11 14.79 15.53 0.99
N GLY A 12 14.17 14.73 1.86
CA GLY A 12 14.83 13.68 2.63
C GLY A 12 15.17 12.44 1.80
N ALA A 13 16.07 11.59 2.32
CA ALA A 13 16.51 10.38 1.62
C ALA A 13 15.36 9.40 1.30
N ALA A 14 14.34 9.32 2.15
CA ALA A 14 13.18 8.47 1.91
C ALA A 14 12.34 8.97 0.73
N SER A 15 12.05 10.27 0.63
CA SER A 15 11.33 10.81 -0.54
C SER A 15 12.15 10.72 -1.83
N LYS A 16 13.47 10.88 -1.75
CA LYS A 16 14.37 10.59 -2.90
C LYS A 16 14.25 9.13 -3.34
N THR A 17 14.26 8.18 -2.41
CA THR A 17 14.10 6.75 -2.74
C THR A 17 12.72 6.45 -3.34
N ALA A 18 11.66 7.08 -2.82
CA ALA A 18 10.32 7.00 -3.40
C ALA A 18 10.26 7.56 -4.84
N LEU A 19 10.99 8.65 -5.13
CA LEU A 19 11.13 9.17 -6.49
C LEU A 19 11.86 8.18 -7.40
N GLU A 20 12.96 7.56 -6.93
CA GLU A 20 13.67 6.55 -7.71
C GLU A 20 12.78 5.35 -8.03
N TRP A 21 11.95 4.90 -7.09
CA TRP A 21 10.96 3.84 -7.34
C TRP A 21 9.93 4.25 -8.40
N ALA A 22 9.41 5.48 -8.33
CA ALA A 22 8.46 5.98 -9.32
C ALA A 22 9.09 6.12 -10.72
N LEU A 23 10.37 6.48 -10.80
CA LEU A 23 11.11 6.56 -12.06
C LEU A 23 11.39 5.18 -12.65
N ASP A 24 11.78 4.21 -11.84
CA ASP A 24 11.95 2.82 -12.27
C ASP A 24 10.64 2.26 -12.86
N ARG A 25 9.50 2.58 -12.23
CA ARG A 25 8.17 2.30 -12.77
C ARG A 25 7.94 2.95 -14.14
N VAL A 26 8.20 4.25 -14.28
CA VAL A 26 8.00 4.97 -15.56
C VAL A 26 8.82 4.31 -16.67
N VAL A 27 10.13 4.14 -16.45
CA VAL A 27 11.06 3.56 -17.43
C VAL A 27 10.65 2.12 -17.79
N THR A 28 10.25 1.33 -16.80
CA THR A 28 9.85 -0.06 -17.03
C THR A 28 8.55 -0.16 -17.83
N LEU A 29 7.54 0.64 -17.50
CA LEU A 29 6.24 0.60 -18.20
C LEU A 29 6.30 1.21 -19.61
N GLU A 30 7.10 2.26 -19.80
CA GLU A 30 7.38 2.80 -21.14
C GLU A 30 8.04 1.73 -22.03
N ARG A 31 8.98 0.95 -21.46
CA ARG A 31 9.68 -0.14 -22.17
C ARG A 31 8.77 -1.33 -22.49
N LEU A 32 7.95 -1.78 -21.54
CA LEU A 32 7.18 -3.03 -21.67
C LEU A 32 5.90 -2.88 -22.49
N GLN A 33 5.13 -1.80 -22.26
CA GLN A 33 3.77 -1.71 -22.78
C GLN A 33 3.48 -0.36 -23.45
N GLY A 34 4.44 0.57 -23.47
CA GLY A 34 4.24 1.93 -23.97
C GLY A 34 3.17 2.69 -23.17
N THR A 35 2.84 2.24 -21.95
CA THR A 35 1.83 2.88 -21.10
C THR A 35 2.42 4.19 -20.58
N PRO A 36 1.88 5.35 -21.00
CA PRO A 36 2.42 6.62 -20.54
C PRO A 36 2.10 6.81 -19.06
N VAL A 37 3.13 7.13 -18.28
CA VAL A 37 3.00 7.53 -16.88
C VAL A 37 3.18 9.05 -16.79
N SER A 38 2.32 9.70 -15.99
CA SER A 38 2.45 11.10 -15.62
C SER A 38 2.81 11.23 -14.15
N LEU A 39 3.85 12.01 -13.86
CA LEU A 39 4.35 12.22 -12.51
C LEU A 39 3.94 13.60 -11.98
N GLU A 40 3.24 13.59 -10.85
CA GLU A 40 2.96 14.78 -10.05
C GLU A 40 3.87 14.78 -8.81
N LEU A 41 4.88 15.64 -8.82
CA LEU A 41 5.80 15.83 -7.69
C LEU A 41 5.19 16.85 -6.73
N THR A 42 4.76 16.40 -5.55
CA THR A 42 4.07 17.26 -4.59
C THR A 42 4.90 17.44 -3.33
N THR A 43 5.19 18.70 -2.99
CA THR A 43 5.69 19.10 -1.67
C THR A 43 4.59 19.81 -0.91
N VAL A 44 4.39 19.46 0.37
CA VAL A 44 3.45 20.16 1.25
C VAL A 44 4.22 20.99 2.27
N VAL A 45 3.95 22.30 2.28
CA VAL A 45 4.47 23.24 3.26
C VAL A 45 3.46 23.34 4.39
N ASP A 46 3.87 22.90 5.57
CA ASP A 46 3.05 22.99 6.78
C ASP A 46 2.88 24.47 7.19
N LEU A 47 1.64 24.95 7.18
CA LEU A 47 1.28 26.31 7.57
C LEU A 47 1.47 26.57 9.08
N GLY A 48 1.72 25.53 9.88
CA GLY A 48 2.12 25.66 11.29
C GLY A 48 3.56 26.11 11.50
N TRP A 49 4.37 26.18 10.44
CA TRP A 49 5.76 26.65 10.49
C TRP A 49 5.83 28.14 10.18
N TYR A 50 5.76 28.99 11.20
CA TYR A 50 6.29 30.35 11.10
C TYR A 50 7.79 30.32 11.42
N PRO A 51 8.69 30.77 10.53
CA PRO A 51 10.04 31.08 10.97
C PRO A 51 9.98 32.18 12.03
N ALA A 52 10.83 32.10 13.06
CA ALA A 52 10.97 33.17 14.05
C ALA A 52 11.28 34.50 13.32
N GLU A 53 10.70 35.61 13.77
CA GLU A 53 10.97 36.94 13.23
C GLU A 53 12.49 37.18 13.13
N GLY A 54 12.97 37.51 11.93
CA GLY A 54 14.38 37.83 11.68
C GLY A 54 15.23 36.71 11.06
N SER A 55 14.64 35.59 10.60
CA SER A 55 15.42 34.61 9.82
C SER A 55 15.81 35.18 8.45
N ASP A 56 17.10 35.08 8.13
CA ASP A 56 17.71 35.49 6.86
C ASP A 56 16.96 34.92 5.64
N TYR A 57 16.49 35.79 4.75
CA TYR A 57 15.71 35.49 3.54
C TYR A 57 16.60 35.03 2.37
N SER A 58 17.78 34.47 2.63
CA SER A 58 18.69 34.10 1.55
C SER A 58 18.24 32.85 0.76
N SER A 59 17.98 33.08 -0.53
CA SER A 59 18.00 32.14 -1.67
C SER A 59 17.18 30.84 -1.53
N GLN A 60 15.93 30.91 -1.99
CA GLN A 60 15.00 29.81 -2.27
C GLN A 60 14.68 28.86 -1.09
N PRO A 61 13.43 28.80 -0.59
CA PRO A 61 13.04 27.91 0.51
C PRO A 61 13.43 26.43 0.28
N ALA A 62 13.72 25.70 1.36
CA ALA A 62 14.21 24.32 1.28
C ALA A 62 13.25 23.36 0.51
N TYR A 63 11.94 23.58 0.64
CA TYR A 63 10.93 22.81 -0.09
C TYR A 63 10.97 23.04 -1.60
N GLU A 64 11.22 24.28 -2.04
CA GLU A 64 11.34 24.59 -3.47
C GLU A 64 12.61 23.97 -4.06
N ARG A 65 13.72 23.99 -3.31
CA ARG A 65 14.96 23.33 -3.72
C ARG A 65 14.77 21.81 -3.87
N ALA A 66 14.07 21.19 -2.91
CA ALA A 66 13.75 19.77 -2.96
C ALA A 66 12.88 19.43 -4.18
N LEU A 67 11.84 20.22 -4.46
CA LEU A 67 11.00 20.03 -5.63
C LEU A 67 11.78 20.24 -6.93
N ALA A 68 12.62 21.27 -7.02
CA ALA A 68 13.45 21.53 -8.19
C ALA A 68 14.48 20.42 -8.42
N GLU A 69 15.07 19.85 -7.37
CA GLU A 69 15.95 18.68 -7.47
C GLU A 69 15.20 17.46 -8.00
N ALA A 70 14.00 17.20 -7.48
CA ALA A 70 13.15 16.10 -7.94
C ALA A 70 12.76 16.25 -9.43
N ILE A 71 12.37 17.46 -9.86
CA ILE A 71 12.05 17.74 -11.28
C ILE A 71 13.27 17.48 -12.17
N ARG A 72 14.44 18.01 -11.81
CA ARG A 72 15.68 17.76 -12.56
C ARG A 72 16.00 16.28 -12.65
N ARG A 73 15.77 15.52 -11.58
CA ARG A 73 15.98 14.07 -11.57
C ARG A 73 15.04 13.36 -12.55
N VAL A 74 13.77 13.75 -12.62
CA VAL A 74 12.82 13.23 -13.62
C VAL A 74 13.28 13.57 -15.04
N GLU A 75 13.73 14.80 -15.30
CA GLU A 75 14.21 15.21 -16.63
C GLU A 75 15.43 14.42 -17.09
N GLN A 76 16.30 14.02 -16.17
CA GLN A 76 17.50 13.22 -16.46
C GLN A 76 17.17 11.76 -16.78
N VAL A 77 16.20 11.16 -16.08
CA VAL A 77 15.91 9.72 -16.17
C VAL A 77 14.79 9.41 -17.16
N ALA A 78 13.73 10.22 -17.15
CA ALA A 78 12.52 10.02 -17.93
C ALA A 78 12.13 11.35 -18.65
N PRO A 79 12.95 11.82 -19.62
CA PRO A 79 12.75 13.13 -20.27
C PRO A 79 11.40 13.25 -20.99
N THR A 80 10.88 12.14 -21.51
CA THR A 80 9.60 12.03 -22.22
C THR A 80 8.39 11.98 -21.28
N CYS A 81 8.60 11.73 -19.99
CA CYS A 81 7.52 11.65 -19.02
C CYS A 81 6.88 13.03 -18.81
N ARG A 82 5.54 13.06 -18.80
CA ARG A 82 4.80 14.24 -18.38
C ARG A 82 5.01 14.42 -16.88
N LYS A 83 5.69 15.50 -16.48
CA LYS A 83 5.94 15.86 -15.09
C LYS A 83 5.36 17.22 -14.72
N THR A 84 4.83 17.33 -13.51
CA THR A 84 4.32 18.58 -12.92
C THR A 84 4.78 18.68 -11.47
N GLY A 85 5.25 19.86 -11.06
CA GLY A 85 5.59 20.15 -9.66
C GLY A 85 4.51 20.98 -8.99
N TYR A 86 4.11 20.60 -7.78
CA TYR A 86 3.16 21.34 -6.95
C TYR A 86 3.74 21.62 -5.56
N ILE A 87 3.58 22.86 -5.12
CA ILE A 87 3.78 23.26 -3.73
C ILE A 87 2.38 23.48 -3.16
N ARG A 88 2.00 22.63 -2.20
CA ARG A 88 0.73 22.74 -1.49
C ARG A 88 0.98 23.36 -0.13
N HIS A 89 0.00 24.10 0.39
CA HIS A 89 0.09 24.74 1.69
C HIS A 89 -1.00 24.17 2.60
N GLY A 90 -0.60 23.61 3.73
CA GLY A 90 -1.55 23.00 4.68
C GLY A 90 -0.96 21.81 5.42
N VAL A 91 -1.82 21.05 6.08
CA VAL A 91 -1.42 19.84 6.79
C VAL A 91 -1.05 18.75 5.77
N PRO A 92 0.17 18.16 5.82
CA PRO A 92 0.62 17.18 4.82
C PRO A 92 -0.33 16.00 4.59
N LEU A 93 -0.94 15.47 5.64
CA LEU A 93 -1.90 14.38 5.51
C LEU A 93 -3.11 14.81 4.68
N ASP A 94 -3.70 15.94 5.00
CA ASP A 94 -4.96 16.38 4.39
C ASP A 94 -4.75 16.74 2.92
N GLU A 95 -3.66 17.43 2.61
CA GLU A 95 -3.32 17.82 1.25
C GLU A 95 -3.00 16.61 0.36
N LEU A 96 -2.21 15.65 0.84
CA LEU A 96 -1.89 14.44 0.08
C LEU A 96 -3.09 13.49 -0.03
N ALA A 97 -3.88 13.34 1.03
CA ALA A 97 -5.13 12.56 0.98
C ALA A 97 -6.14 13.17 0.00
N ARG A 98 -6.24 14.50 -0.06
CA ARG A 98 -7.08 15.19 -1.05
C ARG A 98 -6.55 14.98 -2.47
N ALA A 99 -5.24 15.12 -2.68
CA ALA A 99 -4.63 14.95 -4.00
C ALA A 99 -4.82 13.50 -4.53
N SER A 100 -4.80 12.51 -3.64
CA SER A 100 -5.04 11.09 -3.97
C SER A 100 -6.38 10.83 -4.66
N ALA A 101 -7.36 11.71 -4.51
CA ALA A 101 -8.67 11.58 -5.16
C ALA A 101 -8.63 11.63 -6.69
N THR A 102 -7.53 12.13 -7.26
CA THR A 102 -7.37 12.31 -8.70
C THR A 102 -6.19 11.53 -9.28
N ALA A 103 -5.54 10.69 -8.49
CA ALA A 103 -4.38 9.91 -8.89
C ALA A 103 -4.71 8.41 -8.91
N ASP A 104 -3.97 7.67 -9.73
CA ASP A 104 -4.03 6.21 -9.75
C ASP A 104 -3.14 5.62 -8.66
N LEU A 105 -2.05 6.31 -8.29
CA LEU A 105 -1.11 5.92 -7.25
C LEU A 105 -0.57 7.12 -6.47
N LEU A 106 -0.36 6.94 -5.16
CA LEU A 106 0.37 7.86 -4.30
C LEU A 106 1.61 7.17 -3.76
N VAL A 107 2.80 7.69 -4.04
CA VAL A 107 4.08 7.13 -3.59
C VAL A 107 4.67 7.99 -2.48
N VAL A 108 5.02 7.34 -1.37
CA VAL A 108 5.62 7.97 -0.20
C VAL A 108 6.83 7.16 0.28
N GLY A 109 7.89 7.86 0.66
CA GLY A 109 9.07 7.25 1.25
C GLY A 109 8.88 6.99 2.75
N THR A 110 9.52 5.95 3.27
CA THR A 110 9.68 5.72 4.70
C THR A 110 11.12 5.41 5.07
N ARG A 111 11.57 5.89 6.23
CA ARG A 111 12.84 5.48 6.83
C ARG A 111 12.69 4.27 7.75
N LYS A 112 11.47 3.82 8.01
CA LYS A 112 11.21 2.69 8.92
C LYS A 112 11.58 1.39 8.21
N THR A 113 12.70 0.81 8.63
CA THR A 113 13.15 -0.53 8.22
C THR A 113 13.44 -1.34 9.48
N GLY A 114 12.55 -2.27 9.85
CA GLY A 114 12.75 -3.26 10.92
C GLY A 114 12.09 -2.95 12.27
N VAL A 115 12.01 -3.99 13.11
CA VAL A 115 11.51 -3.94 14.49
C VAL A 115 12.53 -3.22 15.38
N LEU A 116 12.16 -2.06 15.95
CA LEU A 116 12.90 -1.29 16.96
C LEU A 116 14.18 -0.55 16.50
N ALA A 117 14.01 0.71 16.09
CA ALA A 117 15.02 1.76 16.26
C ALA A 117 14.35 3.10 16.68
N GLY A 118 14.03 3.21 17.97
CA GLY A 118 14.35 4.36 18.82
C GLY A 118 14.04 5.81 18.42
N THR A 119 13.13 6.12 17.47
CA THR A 119 12.58 7.49 17.33
C THR A 119 11.29 7.49 16.50
N VAL A 120 10.18 8.00 17.05
CA VAL A 120 8.88 8.08 16.36
C VAL A 120 8.91 9.24 15.35
N PHE A 121 9.45 9.00 14.15
CA PHE A 121 9.31 9.91 13.02
C PHE A 121 8.43 9.29 11.92
N GLY A 122 7.31 9.98 11.64
CA GLY A 122 6.38 9.74 10.54
C GLY A 122 5.33 8.64 10.76
N THR A 123 4.17 8.99 11.33
CA THR A 123 2.93 8.21 11.13
C THR A 123 2.29 8.52 9.78
N LEU A 124 2.85 9.44 8.99
CA LEU A 124 2.26 9.94 7.76
C LEU A 124 2.01 8.84 6.71
N PRO A 125 2.95 7.93 6.38
CA PRO A 125 2.66 6.84 5.43
C PRO A 125 1.52 5.93 5.89
N LEU A 126 1.47 5.58 7.18
CA LEU A 126 0.40 4.78 7.78
C LEU A 126 -0.95 5.50 7.72
N ARG A 127 -0.96 6.80 8.05
CA ARG A 127 -2.17 7.63 8.01
C ARG A 127 -2.65 7.85 6.58
N LEU A 128 -1.74 8.06 5.62
CA LEU A 128 -2.08 8.16 4.21
C LEU A 128 -2.65 6.85 3.69
N ALA A 129 -2.05 5.71 4.03
CA ALA A 129 -2.59 4.40 3.69
C ALA A 129 -4.05 4.21 4.18
N ALA A 130 -4.39 4.78 5.35
CA ALA A 130 -5.75 4.74 5.89
C ALA A 130 -6.73 5.79 5.30
N HIS A 131 -6.24 6.92 4.76
CA HIS A 131 -7.10 8.06 4.35
C HIS A 131 -7.08 8.35 2.84
N SER A 132 -6.16 7.73 2.10
CA SER A 132 -6.03 7.89 0.66
C SER A 132 -7.20 7.27 -0.10
N ARG A 133 -7.55 7.86 -1.24
CA ARG A 133 -8.57 7.37 -2.17
C ARG A 133 -7.99 6.52 -3.31
N CYS A 134 -6.66 6.52 -3.47
CA CYS A 134 -5.94 5.66 -4.38
C CYS A 134 -4.95 4.77 -3.61
N PRO A 135 -4.48 3.65 -4.20
CA PRO A 135 -3.40 2.86 -3.61
C PRO A 135 -2.19 3.72 -3.21
N VAL A 136 -1.66 3.44 -2.03
CA VAL A 136 -0.48 4.11 -1.48
C VAL A 136 0.70 3.16 -1.52
N ILE A 137 1.74 3.51 -2.26
CA ILE A 137 3.01 2.79 -2.30
C ILE A 137 3.93 3.40 -1.25
N VAL A 138 4.27 2.61 -0.23
CA VAL A 138 5.24 2.96 0.80
C VAL A 138 6.58 2.34 0.44
N VAL A 139 7.58 3.18 0.18
CA VAL A 139 8.90 2.76 -0.30
C VAL A 139 9.93 2.88 0.83
N PRO A 140 10.57 1.78 1.28
CA PRO A 140 11.62 1.87 2.29
C PRO A 140 12.86 2.58 1.73
N VAL A 141 13.55 3.37 2.57
CA VAL A 141 14.77 4.10 2.19
C VAL A 141 15.92 3.17 1.74
N THR A 142 15.85 1.89 2.11
CA THR A 142 16.81 0.85 1.70
C THR A 142 16.45 0.20 0.36
N TRP A 143 15.36 0.63 -0.29
CA TRP A 143 14.92 0.05 -1.55
C TRP A 143 15.98 0.17 -2.64
N GLN A 144 16.08 -0.90 -3.44
CA GLN A 144 16.85 -0.97 -4.66
C GLN A 144 16.01 -1.69 -5.71
N ALA A 145 16.15 -1.29 -6.97
CA ALA A 145 15.46 -1.94 -8.09
C ALA A 145 15.87 -3.42 -8.15
N ARG A 146 14.87 -4.30 -8.14
CA ARG A 146 15.04 -5.75 -8.21
C ARG A 146 13.86 -6.40 -8.90
N GLY A 147 14.12 -7.50 -9.61
CA GLY A 147 13.06 -8.41 -10.05
C GLY A 147 12.46 -9.16 -8.86
N GLY A 148 11.34 -9.84 -9.11
CA GLY A 148 10.65 -10.63 -8.09
C GLY A 148 9.18 -10.80 -8.41
N SER A 149 8.52 -11.64 -7.60
CA SER A 149 7.06 -11.75 -7.61
C SER A 149 6.41 -10.50 -7.04
N ILE A 150 5.20 -10.22 -7.53
CA ILE A 150 4.26 -9.38 -6.79
C ILE A 150 3.52 -10.30 -5.84
N VAL A 151 3.58 -10.00 -4.55
CA VAL A 151 2.94 -10.79 -3.50
C VAL A 151 1.70 -10.06 -3.04
N VAL A 152 0.56 -10.74 -2.93
CA VAL A 152 -0.64 -10.19 -2.31
C VAL A 152 -1.11 -11.03 -1.15
N GLY A 153 -1.33 -10.38 0.00
CA GLY A 153 -1.97 -11.01 1.15
C GLY A 153 -3.49 -10.97 1.02
N MET A 154 -4.14 -12.11 1.20
CA MET A 154 -5.60 -12.20 1.24
C MET A 154 -6.11 -12.77 2.57
N GLU A 155 -7.21 -12.20 3.04
CA GLU A 155 -8.02 -12.73 4.13
C GLU A 155 -9.33 -13.31 3.56
N ASP A 156 -10.07 -14.05 4.39
CA ASP A 156 -11.30 -14.76 4.01
C ASP A 156 -12.49 -13.84 3.65
N ASP A 157 -12.31 -12.52 3.70
CA ASP A 157 -13.37 -11.57 3.38
C ASP A 157 -13.33 -11.12 1.91
N VAL A 158 -14.51 -10.74 1.39
CA VAL A 158 -14.70 -10.30 0.01
C VAL A 158 -13.90 -9.03 -0.32
N THR A 159 -13.42 -8.31 0.71
CA THR A 159 -12.70 -7.05 0.55
C THR A 159 -11.22 -7.24 0.21
N ALA A 160 -10.68 -8.44 0.41
CA ALA A 160 -9.37 -8.85 -0.10
C ALA A 160 -9.29 -8.82 -1.63
N LEU A 161 -10.42 -8.94 -2.34
CA LEU A 161 -10.43 -9.06 -3.81
C LEU A 161 -9.95 -7.78 -4.52
N VAL A 162 -10.16 -6.59 -3.96
CA VAL A 162 -9.68 -5.34 -4.57
C VAL A 162 -8.15 -5.27 -4.57
N ALA A 163 -7.52 -5.75 -3.49
CA ALA A 163 -6.07 -5.87 -3.39
C ALA A 163 -5.53 -6.93 -4.35
N VAL A 164 -6.20 -8.08 -4.46
CA VAL A 164 -5.87 -9.14 -5.43
C VAL A 164 -5.95 -8.62 -6.87
N ASP A 165 -7.00 -7.89 -7.22
CA ASP A 165 -7.18 -7.30 -8.55
C ASP A 165 -6.12 -6.26 -8.87
N PHE A 166 -5.76 -5.43 -7.88
CA PHE A 166 -4.67 -4.49 -8.03
C PHE A 166 -3.34 -5.23 -8.26
N ALA A 167 -3.04 -6.24 -7.45
CA ALA A 167 -1.81 -7.02 -7.56
C ALA A 167 -1.71 -7.75 -8.91
N ALA A 168 -2.80 -8.32 -9.40
CA ALA A 168 -2.84 -8.98 -10.70
C ALA A 168 -2.58 -8.02 -11.86
N ARG A 169 -3.22 -6.84 -11.85
CA ARG A 169 -2.95 -5.79 -12.85
C ARG A 169 -1.50 -5.33 -12.82
N GLU A 170 -0.92 -5.17 -11.63
CA GLU A 170 0.49 -4.82 -11.51
C GLU A 170 1.37 -5.95 -12.04
N ALA A 171 1.09 -7.21 -11.68
CA ALA A 171 1.91 -8.34 -12.08
C ALA A 171 1.91 -8.51 -13.61
N GLU A 172 0.74 -8.35 -14.23
CA GLU A 172 0.61 -8.34 -15.69
C GLU A 172 1.35 -7.16 -16.35
N ARG A 173 1.24 -5.94 -15.79
CA ARG A 173 1.92 -4.75 -16.32
C ARG A 173 3.44 -4.84 -16.29
N PHE A 174 3.99 -5.45 -15.23
CA PHE A 174 5.42 -5.60 -15.03
C PHE A 174 5.98 -6.92 -15.56
N HIS A 175 5.14 -7.78 -16.13
CA HIS A 175 5.50 -9.14 -16.56
C HIS A 175 6.13 -9.94 -15.40
N SER A 176 5.65 -9.70 -14.18
CA SER A 176 6.07 -10.37 -12.95
C SER A 176 5.11 -11.50 -12.61
N PRO A 177 5.58 -12.60 -11.99
CA PRO A 177 4.69 -13.61 -11.44
C PRO A 177 3.90 -13.02 -10.25
N LEU A 178 2.66 -13.50 -10.06
CA LEU A 178 1.81 -13.16 -8.93
C LEU A 178 1.84 -14.29 -7.91
N GLU A 179 2.05 -13.95 -6.65
CA GLU A 179 1.93 -14.87 -5.52
C GLU A 179 0.77 -14.44 -4.65
N ILE A 180 -0.24 -15.31 -4.53
CA ILE A 180 -1.42 -15.06 -3.70
C ILE A 180 -1.22 -15.83 -2.40
N VAL A 181 -1.00 -15.07 -1.32
CA VAL A 181 -0.69 -15.60 0.00
C VAL A 181 -1.94 -15.55 0.86
N HIS A 182 -2.39 -16.71 1.29
CA HIS A 182 -3.45 -16.85 2.26
C HIS A 182 -2.89 -17.48 3.55
N SER A 183 -2.89 -16.71 4.64
CA SER A 183 -2.48 -17.19 5.95
C SER A 183 -3.69 -17.55 6.81
N TRP A 184 -3.59 -18.62 7.58
CA TRP A 184 -4.63 -19.02 8.52
C TRP A 184 -4.05 -19.43 9.87
N THR A 185 -4.87 -19.33 10.91
CA THR A 185 -4.51 -19.74 12.27
C THR A 185 -5.60 -20.64 12.84
N ILE A 186 -5.23 -21.51 13.79
CA ILE A 186 -6.21 -22.29 14.55
C ILE A 186 -6.68 -21.41 15.71
N PRO A 187 -7.97 -21.06 15.79
CA PRO A 187 -8.48 -20.28 16.91
C PRO A 187 -8.20 -20.99 18.23
N ALA A 188 -7.79 -20.22 19.25
CA ALA A 188 -7.46 -20.80 20.57
C ALA A 188 -8.64 -21.57 21.20
N THR A 189 -9.88 -21.13 20.94
CA THR A 189 -11.09 -21.82 21.38
C THR A 189 -11.21 -23.22 20.78
N VAL A 190 -10.99 -23.36 19.48
CA VAL A 190 -11.00 -24.64 18.76
C VAL A 190 -9.87 -25.53 19.27
N ALA A 191 -8.67 -24.98 19.49
CA ALA A 191 -7.54 -25.71 20.06
C ALA A 191 -7.84 -26.27 21.45
N VAL A 192 -8.53 -25.50 22.31
CA VAL A 192 -8.92 -25.92 23.66
C VAL A 192 -10.01 -26.99 23.63
N GLU A 193 -11.00 -26.84 22.74
CA GLU A 193 -12.16 -27.75 22.65
C GLU A 193 -11.78 -29.14 22.11
N PHE A 194 -10.92 -29.20 21.09
CA PHE A 194 -10.62 -30.46 20.39
C PHE A 194 -9.26 -31.08 20.74
N GLY A 195 -8.35 -30.35 21.39
CA GLY A 195 -7.05 -30.87 21.83
C GLY A 195 -6.26 -31.56 20.70
N ALA A 196 -5.91 -32.84 20.87
CA ALA A 196 -5.16 -33.62 19.87
C ALA A 196 -6.01 -34.09 18.67
N VAL A 197 -7.34 -33.90 18.69
CA VAL A 197 -8.30 -34.37 17.66
C VAL A 197 -8.78 -33.21 16.79
N LEU A 198 -7.94 -32.18 16.63
CA LEU A 198 -8.27 -31.04 15.78
C LEU A 198 -8.53 -31.48 14.33
N PRO A 199 -9.61 -31.00 13.68
CA PRO A 199 -9.89 -31.29 12.28
C PRO A 199 -8.99 -30.45 11.36
N TYR A 200 -7.66 -30.62 11.51
CA TYR A 200 -6.65 -29.78 10.86
C TYR A 200 -6.79 -29.79 9.33
N GLU A 201 -6.92 -30.96 8.73
CA GLU A 201 -7.03 -31.09 7.27
C GLU A 201 -8.34 -30.46 6.75
N GLU A 202 -9.46 -30.61 7.46
CA GLU A 202 -10.73 -29.98 7.05
C GLU A 202 -10.63 -28.45 7.10
N MET A 203 -9.99 -27.89 8.12
CA MET A 203 -9.74 -26.45 8.21
C MET A 203 -8.82 -25.98 7.09
N ARG A 204 -7.72 -26.70 6.85
CA ARG A 204 -6.76 -26.40 5.80
C ARG A 204 -7.42 -26.46 4.41
N ASP A 205 -8.24 -27.46 4.14
CA ASP A 205 -8.96 -27.63 2.87
C ASP A 205 -9.97 -26.50 2.65
N ALA A 206 -10.65 -26.04 3.70
CA ALA A 206 -11.54 -24.88 3.61
C ALA A 206 -10.76 -23.60 3.21
N HIS A 207 -9.60 -23.36 3.82
CA HIS A 207 -8.74 -22.24 3.46
C HIS A 207 -8.12 -22.38 2.06
N ALA A 208 -7.75 -23.60 1.65
CA ALA A 208 -7.30 -23.89 0.28
C ALA A 208 -8.39 -23.57 -0.74
N HIS A 209 -9.65 -23.91 -0.43
CA HIS A 209 -10.78 -23.59 -1.31
C HIS A 209 -10.98 -22.08 -1.51
N ILE A 210 -10.82 -21.29 -0.44
CA ILE A 210 -10.86 -19.82 -0.49
C ILE A 210 -9.76 -19.29 -1.42
N LEU A 211 -8.52 -19.75 -1.23
CA LEU A 211 -7.36 -19.35 -2.03
C LEU A 211 -7.53 -19.71 -3.52
N SER A 212 -7.98 -20.92 -3.82
CA SER A 212 -8.26 -21.33 -5.20
C SER A 212 -9.39 -20.53 -5.83
N GLY A 213 -10.37 -20.07 -5.03
CA GLY A 213 -11.44 -19.16 -5.48
C GLY A 213 -10.89 -17.81 -5.96
N ALA A 214 -10.03 -17.17 -5.16
CA ALA A 214 -9.37 -15.92 -5.55
C ALA A 214 -8.49 -16.10 -6.79
N THR A 215 -7.74 -17.21 -6.85
CA THR A 215 -6.88 -17.50 -7.99
C THR A 215 -7.67 -17.71 -9.28
N ARG A 216 -8.80 -18.42 -9.22
CA ARG A 216 -9.70 -18.60 -10.37
C ARG A 216 -10.16 -17.25 -10.92
N ARG A 217 -10.59 -16.35 -10.04
CA ARG A 217 -11.01 -14.99 -10.42
C ARG A 217 -9.91 -14.25 -11.18
N VAL A 218 -8.66 -14.32 -10.70
CA VAL A 218 -7.53 -13.69 -11.39
C VAL A 218 -7.27 -14.35 -12.75
N ARG A 219 -7.33 -15.68 -12.84
CA ARG A 219 -7.16 -16.40 -14.12
C ARG A 219 -8.24 -16.02 -15.15
N ASP A 220 -9.46 -15.74 -14.70
CA ASP A 220 -10.56 -15.35 -15.59
C ASP A 220 -10.32 -13.97 -16.25
N THR A 221 -9.64 -13.05 -15.56
CA THR A 221 -9.35 -11.69 -16.09
C THR A 221 -7.93 -11.54 -16.63
N HIS A 222 -6.98 -12.35 -16.16
CA HIS A 222 -5.55 -12.32 -16.51
C HIS A 222 -5.05 -13.73 -16.89
N PRO A 223 -5.52 -14.31 -18.01
CA PRO A 223 -5.26 -15.72 -18.33
C PRO A 223 -3.80 -16.07 -18.61
N SER A 224 -2.96 -15.07 -18.95
CA SER A 224 -1.53 -15.23 -19.20
C SER A 224 -0.66 -15.10 -17.95
N LEU A 225 -1.23 -14.73 -16.80
CA LEU A 225 -0.45 -14.45 -15.61
C LEU A 225 0.00 -15.76 -14.93
N HIS A 226 1.29 -15.84 -14.60
CA HIS A 226 1.79 -16.94 -13.78
C HIS A 226 1.43 -16.69 -12.31
N ILE A 227 0.54 -17.52 -11.77
CA ILE A 227 0.03 -17.37 -10.40
C ILE A 227 0.46 -18.55 -9.54
N THR A 228 1.08 -18.26 -8.41
CA THR A 228 1.43 -19.22 -7.36
C THR A 228 0.49 -19.04 -6.18
N GLU A 229 -0.16 -20.13 -5.77
CA GLU A 229 -1.00 -20.21 -4.57
C GLU A 229 -0.11 -20.57 -3.37
N VAL A 230 -0.12 -19.74 -2.32
CA VAL A 230 0.64 -19.96 -1.08
C VAL A 230 -0.31 -19.99 0.10
N LEU A 231 -0.48 -21.18 0.69
CA LEU A 231 -1.32 -21.39 1.88
C LEU A 231 -0.42 -21.70 3.07
N GLU A 232 -0.35 -20.78 4.02
CA GLU A 232 0.56 -20.88 5.16
C GLU A 232 -0.16 -20.80 6.49
N GLN A 233 0.26 -21.62 7.45
CA GLN A 233 -0.25 -21.53 8.81
C GLN A 233 0.62 -20.56 9.61
N GLY A 234 0.02 -19.47 10.09
CA GLY A 234 0.75 -18.41 10.78
C GLY A 234 -0.01 -17.10 10.78
N THR A 235 0.54 -16.07 11.43
CA THR A 235 -0.06 -14.74 11.35
C THR A 235 0.20 -14.13 9.98
N ALA A 236 -0.77 -13.41 9.43
CA ALA A 236 -0.62 -12.79 8.11
C ALA A 236 0.59 -11.87 8.04
N ALA A 237 0.87 -11.13 9.12
CA ALA A 237 2.04 -10.26 9.20
C ALA A 237 3.36 -11.03 9.07
N SER A 238 3.54 -12.14 9.79
CA SER A 238 4.79 -12.91 9.71
C SER A 238 5.00 -13.52 8.33
N VAL A 239 3.94 -14.14 7.78
CA VAL A 239 3.99 -14.79 6.47
C VAL A 239 4.30 -13.77 5.37
N LEU A 240 3.65 -12.60 5.38
CA LEU A 240 3.89 -11.55 4.38
C LEU A 240 5.27 -10.92 4.53
N VAL A 241 5.77 -10.72 5.76
CA VAL A 241 7.14 -10.22 5.97
C VAL A 241 8.17 -11.19 5.41
N ASP A 242 7.97 -12.50 5.54
CA ASP A 242 8.90 -13.47 4.96
C ASP A 242 8.80 -13.51 3.43
N ALA A 243 7.59 -13.53 2.86
CA ALA A 243 7.38 -13.45 1.41
C ALA A 243 7.98 -12.17 0.79
N SER A 244 7.90 -11.04 1.51
CA SER A 244 8.40 -9.75 1.07
C SER A 244 9.92 -9.70 0.82
N ARG A 245 10.69 -10.67 1.36
CA ARG A 245 12.14 -10.74 1.18
C ARG A 245 12.53 -10.98 -0.28
N ALA A 246 11.74 -11.75 -1.03
CA ALA A 246 11.96 -12.06 -2.45
C ALA A 246 11.04 -11.26 -3.39
N ALA A 247 10.03 -10.59 -2.86
CA ALA A 247 9.05 -9.84 -3.65
C ALA A 247 9.62 -8.53 -4.24
N SER A 248 9.17 -8.14 -5.42
CA SER A 248 9.40 -6.79 -5.95
C SER A 248 8.40 -5.77 -5.39
N LEU A 249 7.20 -6.24 -5.02
CA LEU A 249 6.12 -5.46 -4.41
C LEU A 249 5.25 -6.39 -3.54
N VAL A 250 4.90 -5.94 -2.34
CA VAL A 250 3.85 -6.57 -1.52
C VAL A 250 2.58 -5.74 -1.58
N VAL A 251 1.43 -6.37 -1.74
CA VAL A 251 0.13 -5.74 -1.82
C VAL A 251 -0.73 -6.20 -0.66
N VAL A 252 -1.32 -5.24 0.05
CA VAL A 252 -2.25 -5.50 1.15
C VAL A 252 -3.48 -4.59 1.03
N GLY A 253 -4.61 -5.04 1.56
CA GLY A 253 -5.79 -4.20 1.75
C GLY A 253 -5.63 -3.23 2.91
N THR A 254 -6.61 -2.34 3.07
CA THR A 254 -6.68 -1.41 4.22
C THR A 254 -7.28 -2.03 5.48
N HIS A 255 -8.02 -3.14 5.36
CA HIS A 255 -8.82 -3.73 6.44
C HIS A 255 -8.70 -5.26 6.45
N GLY A 256 -8.94 -5.86 7.62
CA GLY A 256 -9.09 -7.30 7.83
C GLY A 256 -10.35 -7.65 8.61
N ARG A 257 -10.54 -8.94 8.93
CA ARG A 257 -11.73 -9.55 9.55
C ARG A 257 -12.27 -8.73 10.73
N GLY A 258 -13.46 -8.12 10.54
CA GLY A 258 -14.37 -7.75 11.63
C GLY A 258 -14.30 -6.33 12.23
N ALA A 259 -13.63 -5.34 11.65
CA ALA A 259 -13.52 -4.02 12.29
C ALA A 259 -14.58 -2.99 11.86
N VAL A 260 -15.38 -2.58 12.85
CA VAL A 260 -16.26 -1.41 12.92
C VAL A 260 -15.43 -0.12 12.79
N GLY A 261 -15.89 0.84 11.97
CA GLY A 261 -15.47 2.24 12.07
C GLY A 261 -14.27 2.65 11.18
N SER A 262 -14.58 3.44 10.15
CA SER A 262 -13.62 4.16 9.31
C SER A 262 -12.69 5.04 10.17
N LEU A 263 -11.37 4.73 10.24
CA LEU A 263 -10.25 5.66 10.56
C LEU A 263 -8.89 4.95 10.79
N PHE A 264 -8.81 3.62 10.90
CA PHE A 264 -7.58 2.89 11.24
C PHE A 264 -7.18 1.83 10.21
N LEU A 265 -5.88 1.64 10.03
CA LEU A 265 -5.32 0.57 9.21
C LEU A 265 -5.45 -0.77 9.95
N GLY A 266 -5.79 -1.85 9.24
CA GLY A 266 -5.78 -3.21 9.80
C GLY A 266 -4.41 -3.58 10.40
N SER A 267 -4.40 -4.44 11.42
CA SER A 267 -3.18 -4.85 12.15
C SER A 267 -2.12 -5.45 11.23
N VAL A 268 -2.52 -6.26 10.25
CA VAL A 268 -1.61 -6.88 9.26
C VAL A 268 -0.89 -5.81 8.44
N SER A 269 -1.64 -4.89 7.83
CA SER A 269 -1.07 -3.83 7.02
C SER A 269 -0.21 -2.87 7.85
N HIS A 270 -0.54 -2.66 9.12
CA HIS A 270 0.31 -1.93 10.05
C HIS A 270 1.64 -2.66 10.29
N ASP A 271 1.61 -3.94 10.65
CA ASP A 271 2.81 -4.72 11.00
C ASP A 271 3.73 -4.92 9.80
N VAL A 272 3.16 -5.15 8.61
CA VAL A 272 3.92 -5.19 7.34
C VAL A 272 4.57 -3.83 7.06
N LEU A 273 3.86 -2.72 7.29
CA LEU A 273 4.42 -1.37 7.15
C LEU A 273 5.41 -0.98 8.27
N MET A 274 5.60 -1.82 9.28
CA MET A 274 6.67 -1.68 10.26
C MET A 274 7.90 -2.54 9.89
N ASN A 275 7.75 -3.48 8.94
CA ASN A 275 8.75 -4.47 8.57
C ASN A 275 8.88 -4.59 7.03
N LEU A 276 9.24 -3.49 6.35
CA LEU A 276 9.35 -3.45 4.88
C LEU A 276 10.77 -3.77 4.38
N PRO A 277 11.08 -4.98 3.89
CA PRO A 277 12.26 -5.21 3.07
C PRO A 277 12.05 -4.82 1.59
N CYS A 278 10.80 -4.59 1.17
CA CYS A 278 10.44 -4.15 -0.18
C CYS A 278 9.33 -3.08 -0.14
N PRO A 279 8.99 -2.44 -1.27
CA PRO A 279 7.85 -1.54 -1.36
C PRO A 279 6.55 -2.28 -1.02
N VAL A 280 5.63 -1.57 -0.35
CA VAL A 280 4.31 -2.10 0.01
C VAL A 280 3.23 -1.20 -0.58
N ALA A 281 2.32 -1.78 -1.36
CA ALA A 281 1.10 -1.14 -1.80
C ALA A 281 -0.02 -1.41 -0.80
N VAL A 282 -0.59 -0.35 -0.24
CA VAL A 282 -1.83 -0.43 0.53
C VAL A 282 -2.99 0.04 -0.32
N VAL A 283 -3.94 -0.85 -0.56
CA VAL A 283 -5.06 -0.64 -1.48
C VAL A 283 -6.33 -0.24 -0.70
N PRO A 284 -6.85 0.99 -0.90
CA PRO A 284 -8.09 1.42 -0.24
C PRO A 284 -9.32 0.74 -0.86
N ARG A 285 -10.39 0.64 -0.06
CA ARG A 285 -11.69 0.18 -0.59
C ARG A 285 -12.32 1.25 -1.49
N PRO A 286 -13.04 0.86 -2.56
CA PRO A 286 -13.82 1.79 -3.36
C PRO A 286 -14.84 2.56 -2.50
N ALA A 287 -14.98 3.85 -2.75
CA ALA A 287 -15.98 4.69 -2.10
C ALA A 287 -17.39 4.36 -2.63
N GLY A 288 -17.96 3.26 -2.12
CA GLY A 288 -19.28 2.75 -2.51
C GLY A 288 -19.75 1.58 -1.62
N GLU A 289 -18.81 0.86 -1.01
CA GLU A 289 -19.08 -0.21 -0.03
C GLU A 289 -18.87 0.26 1.42
N ARG A 290 -19.16 1.53 1.70
CA ARG A 290 -19.38 1.98 3.09
C ARG A 290 -20.78 1.54 3.50
N ALA A 291 -21.01 0.23 3.54
CA ALA A 291 -22.30 -0.33 3.89
C ALA A 291 -22.65 0.08 5.32
N GLU A 292 -23.79 0.77 5.39
CA GLU A 292 -24.69 0.92 6.52
C GLU A 292 -24.66 -0.28 7.47
N SER A 293 -23.82 -0.22 8.50
CA SER A 293 -24.08 -0.95 9.73
C SER A 293 -25.02 -0.08 10.58
N GLN A 294 -26.30 -0.02 10.20
CA GLN A 294 -27.35 0.38 11.12
C GLN A 294 -27.41 -0.67 12.25
N PRO A 295 -27.32 -0.29 13.53
CA PRO A 295 -27.70 -1.22 14.59
C PRO A 295 -29.21 -1.47 14.48
N HIS A 296 -29.55 -2.74 14.26
CA HIS A 296 -30.90 -3.26 14.38
C HIS A 296 -31.56 -2.76 15.65
N SER A 297 -32.73 -2.17 15.46
CA SER A 297 -33.74 -1.85 16.45
C SER A 297 -33.92 -3.01 17.44
N ALA A 298 -33.62 -2.79 18.72
CA ALA A 298 -34.20 -3.59 19.78
C ALA A 298 -35.62 -3.05 20.02
N GLU A 299 -36.61 -3.73 19.45
CA GLU A 299 -38.01 -3.60 19.82
C GLU A 299 -38.22 -3.90 21.31
N GLY A 300 -39.23 -3.24 21.85
CA GLY A 300 -39.47 -3.07 23.28
C GLY A 300 -39.81 -4.35 24.03
N THR A 301 -39.60 -4.27 25.33
CA THR A 301 -40.32 -5.08 26.31
C THR A 301 -40.84 -4.15 27.39
N GLU A 302 -41.99 -3.54 27.12
CA GLU A 302 -42.94 -3.22 28.18
C GLU A 302 -43.73 -4.50 28.48
N LYS A 303 -43.59 -5.01 29.70
CA LYS A 303 -44.62 -5.87 30.30
C LYS A 303 -45.00 -5.28 31.65
N ARG A 304 -46.31 -5.09 31.76
CA ARG A 304 -47.16 -4.75 32.90
C ARG A 304 -46.67 -5.20 34.27
#